data_AF-A0A1C6CVD5-F1
#
_entry.id   AF-A0A1C6CVD5-F1
#
_cell.length_a   1.000
_cell.length_b   1.000
_cell.length_c   1.000
_cell.angle_alpha   90.00
_cell.angle_beta   90.00
_cell.angle_gamma   90.00
#
_symmetry.space_group_name_H-M   'P 1'
#
loop_
_entity.id
_entity.type
_entity.pdbx_description
1 polymer ?
#
loop_
_entity_poly.entity_id
_entity_poly.type
_entity_poly.pdbx_seq_one_letter_code
_entity_poly.pdbx_strand_id
1 'polypeptide(L)'
;MDTYYKIPKRLEEYRKRISFTQEQMGDIMGVGQDHYQRLEKGTVIISNNGLEKIEEHGGDIYYLITGEKQKTGIVNELLESCSNQKEKELLLRFYILCIEAELTKIQGEIKDEIHHYLRMSERALEEDTIWRGIRLLEGTTQMNMAKLLDIDRKRYVKLEKQTTSMDAHILNQLFQEFRFFPFQLFERGKYYLNGLYNLAETLPDSEQNEIERKMESYMSWIKREEPLQ
;
A
#
# COMPACT_ATOMS: atom_id res chain seq x y z
N MET A 1 -13.78 -8.78 14.22
CA MET A 1 -15.04 -8.24 13.64
C MET A 1 -14.76 -7.94 12.20
N ASP A 2 -15.52 -8.52 11.27
CA ASP A 2 -15.39 -8.21 9.85
C ASP A 2 -15.58 -6.70 9.66
N THR A 3 -14.52 -5.97 9.29
CA THR A 3 -14.54 -4.53 9.04
C THR A 3 -14.87 -4.21 7.58
N TYR A 4 -15.02 -5.23 6.73
CA TYR A 4 -15.26 -5.05 5.30
C TYR A 4 -16.56 -4.27 5.05
N TYR A 5 -17.57 -4.37 5.93
CA TYR A 5 -18.83 -3.60 5.81
C TYR A 5 -18.64 -2.07 5.72
N LYS A 6 -17.48 -1.53 6.13
CA LYS A 6 -17.17 -0.10 5.98
C LYS A 6 -16.78 0.28 4.55
N ILE A 7 -16.19 -0.64 3.78
CA ILE A 7 -15.72 -0.40 2.41
C ILE A 7 -16.89 -0.07 1.46
N PRO A 8 -18.00 -0.84 1.42
CA PRO A 8 -19.17 -0.49 0.62
C PRO A 8 -19.74 0.90 0.91
N LYS A 9 -19.77 1.30 2.19
CA LYS A 9 -20.22 2.65 2.59
C LYS A 9 -19.30 3.73 2.05
N ARG A 10 -17.98 3.54 2.15
CA ARG A 10 -16.99 4.48 1.59
C ARG A 10 -17.05 4.53 0.06
N LEU A 11 -17.34 3.40 -0.60
CA LEU A 11 -17.57 3.37 -2.04
C LEU A 11 -18.79 4.22 -2.43
N GLU A 12 -19.89 4.08 -1.69
CA GLU A 12 -21.10 4.88 -1.88
C GLU A 12 -20.84 6.38 -1.63
N GLU A 13 -20.12 6.71 -0.55
CA GLU A 13 -19.71 8.09 -0.24
C GLU A 13 -18.80 8.67 -1.34
N TYR A 14 -17.84 7.90 -1.82
CA TYR A 14 -16.94 8.28 -2.91
C TYR A 14 -17.73 8.61 -4.17
N ARG A 15 -18.63 7.72 -4.60
CA ARG A 15 -19.49 7.95 -5.77
C ARG A 15 -20.34 9.21 -5.62
N LYS A 16 -20.99 9.38 -4.45
CA LYS A 16 -21.83 10.56 -4.18
C LYS A 16 -21.02 11.85 -4.23
N ARG A 17 -19.80 11.85 -3.71
CA ARG A 17 -18.90 13.01 -3.71
C ARG A 17 -18.54 13.47 -5.12
N ILE A 18 -18.31 12.53 -6.04
CA ILE A 18 -18.02 12.86 -7.45
C ILE A 18 -19.29 13.05 -8.29
N SER A 19 -20.49 12.95 -7.68
CA SER A 19 -21.80 13.12 -8.32
C SER A 19 -22.13 12.10 -9.42
N PHE A 20 -21.64 10.87 -9.29
CA PHE A 20 -21.89 9.81 -10.28
C PHE A 20 -23.10 8.96 -9.91
N THR A 21 -23.83 8.49 -10.92
CA THR A 21 -24.86 7.46 -10.74
C THR A 21 -24.21 6.09 -10.54
N GLN A 22 -24.97 5.13 -10.01
CA GLN A 22 -24.51 3.75 -9.88
C GLN A 22 -24.19 3.10 -11.23
N GLU A 23 -24.89 3.50 -12.29
CA GLU A 23 -24.64 3.06 -13.66
C GLU A 23 -23.29 3.60 -14.16
N GLN A 24 -23.06 4.92 -14.03
CA GLN A 24 -21.79 5.54 -14.41
C GLN A 24 -20.58 4.95 -13.66
N MET A 25 -20.73 4.64 -12.38
CA MET A 25 -19.67 3.97 -11.64
C MET A 25 -19.51 2.49 -12.01
N GLY A 26 -20.61 1.82 -12.38
CA GLY A 26 -20.53 0.50 -12.99
C GLY A 26 -19.66 0.52 -14.24
N ASP A 27 -19.92 1.46 -15.15
CA ASP A 27 -19.16 1.63 -16.38
C ASP A 27 -17.67 1.89 -16.11
N ILE A 28 -17.34 2.78 -15.16
CA ILE A 28 -15.95 3.01 -14.73
C ILE A 28 -15.30 1.71 -14.27
N MET A 29 -15.97 0.96 -13.39
CA MET A 29 -15.43 -0.26 -12.81
C MET A 29 -15.47 -1.46 -13.76
N GLY A 30 -16.01 -1.29 -14.98
CA GLY A 30 -16.16 -2.35 -15.96
C GLY A 30 -17.19 -3.41 -15.55
N VAL A 31 -18.22 -3.03 -14.79
CA VAL A 31 -19.28 -3.92 -14.31
C VAL A 31 -20.66 -3.33 -14.61
N GLY A 32 -21.67 -4.18 -14.85
CA GLY A 32 -23.04 -3.68 -15.02
C GLY A 32 -23.60 -3.04 -13.75
N GLN A 33 -24.60 -2.16 -13.90
CA GLN A 33 -25.27 -1.46 -12.79
C GLN A 33 -25.71 -2.39 -11.66
N ASP A 34 -26.31 -3.54 -11.98
CA ASP A 34 -26.77 -4.53 -10.99
C ASP A 34 -25.60 -5.08 -10.14
N HIS A 35 -24.45 -5.30 -10.77
CA HIS A 35 -23.25 -5.75 -10.08
C HIS A 35 -22.71 -4.64 -9.17
N TYR A 36 -22.68 -3.40 -9.66
CA TYR A 36 -22.26 -2.25 -8.85
C TYR A 36 -23.17 -2.02 -7.63
N GLN A 37 -24.49 -2.13 -7.79
CA GLN A 37 -25.43 -2.07 -6.67
C GLN A 37 -25.12 -3.12 -5.59
N ARG A 38 -24.69 -4.31 -6.00
CA ARG A 38 -24.30 -5.39 -5.08
C ARG A 38 -22.98 -5.09 -4.36
N LEU A 39 -22.06 -4.34 -4.98
CA LEU A 39 -20.84 -3.83 -4.34
C LEU A 39 -21.17 -2.84 -3.24
N GLU A 40 -22.01 -1.82 -3.50
CA GLU A 40 -22.43 -0.83 -2.49
C GLU A 40 -23.25 -1.44 -1.34
N LYS A 41 -23.99 -2.51 -1.62
CA LYS A 41 -24.68 -3.30 -0.58
C LYS A 41 -23.74 -4.21 0.21
N GLY A 42 -22.48 -4.36 -0.21
CA GLY A 42 -21.50 -5.26 0.41
C GLY A 42 -21.76 -6.75 0.18
N THR A 43 -22.64 -7.09 -0.76
CA THR A 43 -22.97 -8.50 -1.08
C THR A 43 -21.99 -9.13 -2.08
N VAL A 44 -21.12 -8.33 -2.68
CA VAL A 44 -20.02 -8.75 -3.56
C VAL A 44 -18.76 -7.98 -3.16
N ILE A 45 -17.61 -8.64 -3.26
CA ILE A 45 -16.30 -8.05 -2.97
C ILE A 45 -15.80 -7.28 -4.20
N ILE A 46 -15.19 -6.11 -3.97
CA ILE A 46 -14.56 -5.33 -5.05
C ILE A 46 -13.32 -6.08 -5.52
N SER A 47 -13.32 -6.49 -6.79
CA SER A 47 -12.22 -7.24 -7.42
C SER A 47 -10.98 -6.36 -7.65
N ASN A 48 -9.86 -7.00 -7.98
CA ASN A 48 -8.63 -6.31 -8.35
C ASN A 48 -8.83 -5.31 -9.51
N ASN A 49 -9.49 -5.74 -10.59
CA ASN A 49 -9.81 -4.88 -11.73
C ASN A 49 -10.69 -3.69 -11.31
N GLY A 50 -11.65 -3.91 -10.39
CA GLY A 50 -12.46 -2.82 -9.86
C GLY A 50 -11.62 -1.78 -9.11
N LEU A 51 -10.65 -2.24 -8.30
CA LEU A 51 -9.71 -1.35 -7.60
C LEU A 51 -8.82 -0.59 -8.58
N GLU A 52 -8.28 -1.27 -9.59
CA GLU A 52 -7.43 -0.66 -10.62
C GLU A 52 -8.20 0.45 -11.36
N LYS A 53 -9.43 0.16 -11.79
CA LYS A 53 -10.29 1.14 -12.45
C LYS A 53 -10.63 2.34 -11.57
N ILE A 54 -10.87 2.13 -10.28
CA ILE A 54 -11.09 3.23 -9.34
C ILE A 54 -9.84 4.12 -9.28
N GLU A 55 -8.64 3.54 -9.17
CA GLU A 55 -7.39 4.29 -9.11
C GLU A 55 -7.11 5.06 -10.40
N GLU A 56 -7.30 4.43 -11.58
CA GLU A 56 -7.16 5.05 -12.90
C GLU A 56 -8.05 6.29 -13.08
N HIS A 57 -9.22 6.31 -12.44
CA HIS A 57 -10.16 7.45 -12.48
C HIS A 57 -9.94 8.42 -11.31
N GLY A 58 -8.77 8.39 -10.67
CA GLY A 58 -8.38 9.32 -9.60
C GLY A 58 -8.93 8.97 -8.22
N GLY A 59 -9.43 7.75 -8.03
CA GLY A 59 -9.86 7.25 -6.74
C GLY A 59 -8.71 7.07 -5.74
N ASP A 60 -9.10 7.11 -4.46
CA ASP A 60 -8.22 6.90 -3.33
C ASP A 60 -8.50 5.51 -2.73
N ILE A 61 -7.73 4.51 -3.18
CA ILE A 61 -7.86 3.13 -2.70
C ILE A 61 -7.46 3.03 -1.23
N TYR A 62 -6.48 3.83 -0.79
CA TYR A 62 -6.09 3.86 0.61
C TYR A 62 -7.26 4.27 1.49
N TYR A 63 -7.95 5.37 1.16
CA TYR A 63 -9.18 5.78 1.85
C TYR A 63 -10.28 4.75 1.79
N LEU A 64 -10.50 4.13 0.63
CA LEU A 64 -11.50 3.09 0.48
C LEU A 64 -11.29 1.98 1.51
N ILE A 65 -10.05 1.49 1.65
CA ILE A 65 -9.70 0.37 2.54
C ILE A 65 -9.56 0.81 4.01
N THR A 66 -8.81 1.87 4.29
CA THR A 66 -8.42 2.26 5.66
C THR A 66 -9.41 3.26 6.28
N GLY A 67 -9.98 4.15 5.47
CA GLY A 67 -10.78 5.30 5.89
C GLY A 67 -9.98 6.58 6.12
N GLU A 68 -8.66 6.52 5.91
CA GLU A 68 -7.76 7.66 5.99
C GLU A 68 -7.41 8.11 4.57
N LYS A 69 -7.25 9.42 4.35
CA LYS A 69 -6.86 9.92 3.02
C LYS A 69 -5.44 9.51 2.69
N GLN A 70 -5.19 9.18 1.43
CA GLN A 70 -3.83 9.03 0.93
C GLN A 70 -3.02 10.30 1.19
N LYS A 71 -1.79 10.12 1.67
CA LYS A 71 -0.81 11.19 1.85
C LYS A 71 0.22 11.13 0.73
N THR A 72 0.65 12.30 0.27
CA THR A 72 1.69 12.48 -0.75
C THR A 72 2.71 13.48 -0.23
N GLY A 73 3.98 13.26 -0.52
CA GLY A 73 5.06 14.19 -0.19
C GLY A 73 6.26 14.03 -1.14
N ILE A 74 7.39 14.62 -0.77
CA ILE A 74 8.59 14.66 -1.63
C ILE A 74 9.04 13.27 -2.10
N VAL A 75 8.93 12.24 -1.27
CA VAL A 75 9.30 10.87 -1.66
C VAL A 75 8.43 10.34 -2.81
N ASN A 76 7.14 10.68 -2.88
CA ASN A 76 6.30 10.34 -4.03
C ASN A 76 6.81 11.01 -5.31
N GLU A 77 7.17 12.30 -5.24
CA GLU A 77 7.71 13.05 -6.39
C GLU A 77 9.05 12.47 -6.86
N LEU A 78 9.92 12.09 -5.92
CA LEU A 78 11.19 11.45 -6.22
C LEU A 78 10.99 10.09 -6.91
N LEU A 79 10.01 9.29 -6.47
CA LEU A 79 9.65 8.00 -7.09
C LEU A 79 9.13 8.14 -8.52
N GLU A 80 8.41 9.22 -8.83
CA GLU A 80 7.99 9.53 -10.21
C GLU A 80 9.18 9.86 -11.10
N SER A 81 10.26 10.35 -10.51
CA SER A 81 11.49 10.71 -11.22
C SER A 81 12.48 9.55 -11.43
N CYS A 82 12.18 8.37 -10.88
CA CYS A 82 12.96 7.15 -11.06
C CYS A 82 12.72 6.52 -12.44
N SER A 83 13.80 6.08 -13.09
CA SER A 83 13.81 5.50 -14.43
C SER A 83 13.31 4.05 -14.46
N ASN A 84 13.48 3.31 -13.36
CA ASN A 84 13.18 1.89 -13.30
C ASN A 84 12.79 1.43 -11.89
N GLN A 85 12.30 0.20 -11.76
CA GLN A 85 11.84 -0.35 -10.48
C GLN A 85 12.97 -0.51 -9.45
N LYS A 86 14.20 -0.79 -9.90
CA LYS A 86 15.37 -0.93 -9.02
C LYS A 86 15.68 0.36 -8.28
N GLU A 87 15.65 1.49 -8.98
CA GLU A 87 15.83 2.82 -8.37
C GLU A 87 14.74 3.12 -7.34
N LYS A 88 13.47 2.80 -7.65
CA LYS A 88 12.34 2.99 -6.73
C LYS A 88 12.53 2.17 -5.44
N GLU A 89 12.93 0.90 -5.57
CA GLU A 89 13.23 0.04 -4.43
C GLU A 89 14.39 0.57 -3.58
N LEU A 90 15.48 1.03 -4.21
CA LEU A 90 16.62 1.61 -3.51
C LEU A 90 16.23 2.89 -2.76
N LEU A 91 15.46 3.77 -3.41
CA LEU A 91 14.95 4.99 -2.80
C LEU A 91 14.06 4.69 -1.59
N LEU A 92 13.14 3.73 -1.69
CA LEU A 92 12.27 3.33 -0.58
C LEU A 92 13.04 2.70 0.58
N ARG A 93 14.01 1.83 0.29
CA ARG A 93 14.89 1.25 1.33
C ARG A 93 15.67 2.35 2.06
N PHE A 94 16.19 3.33 1.32
CA PHE A 94 16.90 4.46 1.91
C PHE A 94 15.97 5.33 2.77
N TYR A 95 14.72 5.53 2.36
CA TYR A 95 13.73 6.26 3.15
C TYR A 95 13.40 5.55 4.47
N ILE A 96 13.17 4.23 4.43
CA ILE A 96 12.94 3.39 5.61
C ILE A 96 14.13 3.52 6.57
N LEU A 97 15.36 3.42 6.06
CA LEU A 97 16.58 3.55 6.86
C LEU A 97 16.71 4.94 7.51
N CYS A 98 16.37 6.01 6.79
CA CYS A 98 16.41 7.36 7.34
C CYS A 98 15.41 7.52 8.50
N ILE A 99 14.17 7.03 8.33
CA ILE A 99 13.16 7.07 9.39
C ILE A 99 13.62 6.27 10.61
N GLU A 100 14.12 5.06 10.41
CA GLU A 100 14.60 4.20 11.50
C GLU A 100 15.78 4.85 12.27
N ALA A 101 16.72 5.46 11.56
CA ALA A 101 17.85 6.14 12.15
C ALA A 101 17.41 7.32 13.04
N GLU A 102 16.51 8.18 12.57
CA GLU A 102 16.05 9.32 13.35
C GLU A 102 15.15 8.88 14.52
N LEU A 103 14.32 7.85 14.35
CA LEU A 103 13.53 7.27 15.44
C LEU A 103 14.42 6.70 16.54
N THR A 104 15.46 5.95 16.18
CA THR A 104 16.43 5.37 17.13
C THR A 104 17.13 6.48 17.91
N LYS A 105 17.56 7.55 17.22
CA LYS A 105 18.23 8.71 17.84
C LYS A 105 17.35 9.39 18.89
N ILE A 106 16.05 9.53 18.63
CA ILE A 106 15.12 10.24 19.51
C ILE A 106 14.60 9.35 20.65
N GLN A 107 14.23 8.11 20.35
CA GLN A 107 13.58 7.22 21.31
C GLN A 107 14.57 6.34 22.09
N GLY A 108 15.80 6.22 21.59
CA GLY A 108 16.78 5.25 22.07
C GLY A 108 16.43 3.83 21.60
N GLU A 109 15.30 3.31 22.06
CA GLU A 109 14.74 2.03 21.64
C GLU A 109 13.42 2.26 20.90
N ILE A 110 13.34 1.77 19.66
CA ILE A 110 12.12 1.86 18.84
C ILE A 110 11.08 0.88 19.38
N LYS A 111 9.85 1.34 19.54
CA LYS A 111 8.72 0.48 19.92
C LYS A 111 8.56 -0.70 18.96
N ASP A 112 8.30 -1.89 19.50
CA ASP A 112 8.17 -3.14 18.73
C ASP A 112 7.22 -3.03 17.54
N GLU A 113 6.07 -2.35 17.69
CA GLU A 113 5.08 -2.16 16.62
C GLU A 113 5.64 -1.36 15.44
N ILE A 114 6.42 -0.31 15.73
CA ILE A 114 7.06 0.52 14.72
C ILE A 114 8.16 -0.27 14.02
N HIS A 115 9.00 -0.95 14.81
CA HIS A 115 10.07 -1.79 14.28
C HIS A 115 9.52 -2.96 13.45
N HIS A 116 8.37 -3.53 13.83
CA HIS A 116 7.67 -4.53 13.03
C HIS A 116 7.19 -3.96 11.69
N TYR A 117 6.58 -2.77 11.67
CA TYR A 117 6.16 -2.10 10.44
C TYR A 117 7.34 -1.79 9.50
N LEU A 118 8.47 -1.32 10.03
CA LEU A 118 9.68 -1.04 9.25
C LEU A 118 10.25 -2.32 8.64
N ARG A 119 10.35 -3.41 9.41
CA ARG A 119 10.79 -4.72 8.89
C ARG A 119 9.83 -5.29 7.85
N MET A 120 8.52 -5.15 8.03
CA MET A 120 7.53 -5.51 7.00
C MET A 120 7.75 -4.74 5.71
N SER A 121 7.97 -3.43 5.83
CA SER A 121 8.21 -2.53 4.70
C SER A 121 9.46 -2.94 3.92
N GLU A 122 10.55 -3.28 4.61
CA GLU A 122 11.78 -3.76 3.99
C GLU A 122 11.57 -5.13 3.31
N ARG A 123 10.93 -6.09 3.99
CA ARG A 123 10.64 -7.41 3.43
C ARG A 123 9.76 -7.38 2.20
N ALA A 124 8.83 -6.42 2.14
CA ALA A 124 8.00 -6.20 0.96
C ALA A 124 8.81 -5.75 -0.27
N LEU A 125 10.02 -5.22 -0.08
CA LEU A 125 10.94 -4.79 -1.14
C LEU A 125 12.04 -5.83 -1.45
N GLU A 126 12.17 -6.89 -0.65
CA GLU A 126 13.19 -7.94 -0.85
C GLU A 126 12.68 -9.15 -1.61
N GLU A 127 11.42 -9.50 -1.41
CA GLU A 127 10.82 -10.73 -1.93
C GLU A 127 10.02 -10.46 -3.20
N ASP A 128 9.90 -11.49 -4.04
CA ASP A 128 9.15 -11.42 -5.30
C ASP A 128 7.68 -11.00 -5.09
N THR A 129 7.13 -11.29 -3.91
CA THR A 129 5.79 -10.83 -3.53
C THR A 129 5.76 -10.37 -2.09
N ILE A 130 4.94 -9.33 -1.84
CA ILE A 130 4.59 -8.88 -0.50
C ILE A 130 4.08 -10.04 0.37
N TRP A 131 3.33 -10.99 -0.21
CA TRP A 131 2.73 -12.11 0.51
C TRP A 131 3.79 -13.04 1.08
N ARG A 132 4.81 -13.36 0.27
CA ARG A 132 5.95 -14.16 0.70
C ARG A 132 6.79 -13.41 1.73
N GLY A 133 7.06 -12.12 1.51
CA GLY A 133 7.80 -11.26 2.44
C GLY A 133 7.17 -11.24 3.84
N ILE A 134 5.87 -10.99 3.91
CA ILE A 134 5.13 -10.96 5.16
C ILE A 134 5.16 -12.34 5.82
N ARG A 135 4.88 -13.43 5.09
CA ARG A 135 4.88 -14.77 5.69
C ARG A 135 6.24 -15.15 6.27
N LEU A 136 7.33 -14.82 5.59
CA LEU A 136 8.68 -15.11 6.04
C LEU A 136 9.03 -14.30 7.29
N LEU A 137 8.61 -13.02 7.35
CA LEU A 137 8.77 -12.20 8.54
C LEU A 137 8.00 -12.76 9.74
N GLU A 138 6.74 -13.14 9.52
CA GLU A 138 5.88 -13.74 10.55
C GLU A 138 6.31 -15.16 10.97
N GLY A 139 7.28 -15.76 10.27
CA GLY A 139 7.74 -17.12 10.56
C GLY A 139 6.63 -18.17 10.46
N THR A 140 5.62 -17.95 9.61
CA THR A 140 4.39 -18.74 9.61
C THR A 140 4.18 -19.53 8.31
N THR A 141 3.14 -20.37 8.30
CA THR A 141 2.83 -21.24 7.17
C THR A 141 1.84 -20.59 6.21
N GLN A 142 1.83 -21.03 4.94
CA GLN A 142 0.80 -20.61 3.96
C GLN A 142 -0.63 -20.90 4.44
N MET A 143 -0.80 -21.97 5.25
CA MET A 143 -2.10 -22.31 5.83
C MET A 143 -2.54 -21.28 6.88
N ASN A 144 -1.62 -20.83 7.73
CA ASN A 144 -1.92 -19.84 8.76
C ASN A 144 -2.15 -18.47 8.13
N MET A 145 -1.36 -18.07 7.13
CA MET A 145 -1.62 -16.83 6.39
C MET A 145 -2.98 -16.85 5.69
N ALA A 146 -3.35 -17.98 5.07
CA ALA A 146 -4.67 -18.12 4.45
C ALA A 146 -5.81 -17.93 5.47
N LYS A 147 -5.68 -18.50 6.67
CA LYS A 147 -6.66 -18.30 7.76
C LYS A 147 -6.71 -16.84 8.22
N LEU A 148 -5.55 -16.20 8.38
CA LEU A 148 -5.43 -14.81 8.80
C LEU A 148 -6.08 -13.85 7.78
N LEU A 149 -5.93 -14.14 6.49
CA LEU A 149 -6.55 -13.37 5.42
C LEU A 149 -7.97 -13.82 5.04
N ASP A 150 -8.55 -14.76 5.80
CA ASP A 150 -9.87 -15.36 5.55
C ASP A 150 -10.08 -15.84 4.09
N ILE A 151 -9.08 -16.54 3.57
CA ILE A 151 -9.11 -17.15 2.23
C ILE A 151 -8.70 -18.62 2.26
N ASP A 152 -9.00 -19.34 1.19
CA ASP A 152 -8.53 -20.71 1.06
C ASP A 152 -7.00 -20.77 0.83
N ARG A 153 -6.39 -21.86 1.31
CA ARG A 153 -4.94 -22.08 1.16
C ARG A 153 -4.49 -22.07 -0.31
N LYS A 154 -5.28 -22.59 -1.25
CA LYS A 154 -4.88 -22.63 -2.67
C LYS A 154 -4.82 -21.22 -3.24
N ARG A 155 -5.75 -20.34 -2.85
CA ARG A 155 -5.75 -18.93 -3.21
C ARG A 155 -4.54 -18.20 -2.64
N TYR A 156 -4.19 -18.43 -1.38
CA TYR A 156 -2.97 -17.85 -0.81
C TYR A 156 -1.70 -18.31 -1.56
N VAL A 157 -1.58 -19.60 -1.86
CA VAL A 157 -0.46 -20.12 -2.68
C VAL A 157 -0.39 -19.44 -4.04
N LYS A 158 -1.54 -19.16 -4.67
CA LYS A 158 -1.58 -18.46 -5.95
C LYS A 158 -1.15 -16.99 -5.84
N LEU A 159 -1.46 -16.32 -4.72
CA LEU A 159 -1.01 -14.94 -4.44
C LEU A 159 0.51 -14.87 -4.35
N GLU A 160 1.14 -15.78 -3.60
CA GLU A 160 2.62 -15.83 -3.50
C GLU A 160 3.30 -16.12 -4.83
N LYS A 161 2.62 -16.85 -5.73
CA LYS A 161 3.11 -17.16 -7.09
C LYS A 161 2.74 -16.10 -8.13
N GLN A 162 2.08 -15.01 -7.74
CA GLN A 162 1.56 -13.97 -8.66
C GLN A 162 0.62 -14.52 -9.75
N THR A 163 -0.05 -15.64 -9.50
CA THR A 163 -1.00 -16.26 -10.45
C THR A 163 -2.45 -15.89 -10.17
N THR A 164 -2.69 -15.10 -9.13
CA THR A 164 -3.98 -14.49 -8.82
C THR A 164 -3.74 -13.13 -8.18
N SER A 165 -4.67 -12.21 -8.38
CA SER A 165 -4.58 -10.86 -7.84
C SER A 165 -5.37 -10.72 -6.54
N MET A 166 -5.01 -9.71 -5.76
CA MET A 166 -5.68 -9.33 -4.52
C MET A 166 -6.96 -8.53 -4.78
N ASP A 167 -7.99 -8.78 -3.97
CA ASP A 167 -9.22 -8.00 -3.94
C ASP A 167 -9.27 -7.08 -2.72
N ALA A 168 -10.33 -6.28 -2.61
CA ALA A 168 -10.50 -5.34 -1.50
C ALA A 168 -10.60 -6.05 -0.14
N HIS A 169 -11.07 -7.31 -0.11
CA HIS A 169 -11.16 -8.06 1.14
C HIS A 169 -9.76 -8.44 1.64
N ILE A 170 -8.93 -9.02 0.77
CA ILE A 170 -7.55 -9.38 1.11
C ILE A 170 -6.76 -8.14 1.58
N LEU A 171 -6.94 -7.00 0.89
CA LEU A 171 -6.34 -5.72 1.30
C LEU A 171 -6.79 -5.26 2.69
N ASN A 172 -8.09 -5.35 2.96
CA ASN A 172 -8.62 -4.99 4.27
C ASN A 172 -8.09 -5.90 5.37
N GLN A 173 -8.06 -7.22 5.16
CA GLN A 173 -7.52 -8.15 6.14
C GLN A 173 -6.04 -7.88 6.41
N LEU A 174 -5.25 -7.67 5.36
CA LEU A 174 -3.83 -7.30 5.50
C LEU A 174 -3.67 -6.04 6.38
N PHE A 175 -4.47 -5.01 6.13
CA PHE A 175 -4.42 -3.79 6.92
C PHE A 175 -4.94 -3.95 8.35
N GLN A 176 -5.95 -4.78 8.60
CA GLN A 176 -6.45 -5.01 9.96
C GLN A 176 -5.45 -5.79 10.82
N GLU A 177 -4.83 -6.82 10.24
CA GLU A 177 -3.96 -7.74 10.97
C GLU A 177 -2.56 -7.16 11.19
N PHE A 178 -2.02 -6.45 10.19
CA PHE A 178 -0.63 -5.97 10.24
C PHE A 178 -0.48 -4.45 10.29
N ARG A 179 -1.57 -3.69 10.17
CA ARG A 179 -1.53 -2.22 9.96
C ARG A 179 -0.62 -1.81 8.80
N PHE A 180 -0.46 -2.70 7.82
CA PHE A 180 0.39 -2.52 6.66
C PHE A 180 -0.46 -2.37 5.40
N PHE A 181 -0.06 -1.43 4.55
CA PHE A 181 -0.64 -1.24 3.22
C PHE A 181 0.50 -1.35 2.19
N PRO A 182 0.35 -2.15 1.12
CA PRO A 182 1.42 -2.33 0.14
C PRO A 182 1.79 -1.02 -0.53
N PHE A 183 3.10 -0.77 -0.69
CA PHE A 183 3.58 0.48 -1.29
C PHE A 183 3.09 0.69 -2.72
N GLN A 184 2.90 -0.38 -3.49
CA GLN A 184 2.34 -0.29 -4.82
C GLN A 184 1.39 -1.46 -5.05
N LEU A 185 0.19 -1.18 -5.59
CA LEU A 185 -0.82 -2.20 -5.89
C LEU A 185 -0.77 -2.64 -7.35
N PHE A 186 -0.44 -1.72 -8.25
CA PHE A 186 -0.45 -1.91 -9.70
C PHE A 186 0.87 -1.40 -10.28
N GLU A 187 1.37 -2.03 -11.35
CA GLU A 187 2.68 -1.71 -11.95
C GLU A 187 2.82 -0.22 -12.32
N ARG A 188 1.75 0.38 -12.85
CA ARG A 188 1.66 1.82 -13.20
C ARG A 188 0.87 2.64 -12.19
N GLY A 189 0.64 2.07 -11.01
CA GLY A 189 -0.17 2.66 -9.97
C GLY A 189 0.59 3.60 -9.04
N LYS A 190 -0.16 4.27 -8.17
CA LYS A 190 0.37 5.21 -7.16
C LYS A 190 1.19 4.47 -6.10
N TYR A 191 2.09 5.22 -5.46
CA TYR A 191 2.80 4.77 -4.26
C TYR A 191 2.05 5.18 -2.98
N TYR A 192 1.79 4.21 -2.12
CA TYR A 192 1.05 4.34 -0.86
C TYR A 192 2.03 4.40 0.32
N LEU A 193 2.53 5.59 0.64
CA LEU A 193 3.55 5.78 1.69
C LEU A 193 2.97 6.27 3.02
N ASN A 194 1.65 6.24 3.20
CA ASN A 194 0.96 6.75 4.38
C ASN A 194 1.55 6.30 5.71
N GLY A 195 1.89 5.01 5.87
CA GLY A 195 2.46 4.53 7.13
C GLY A 195 3.86 5.08 7.40
N LEU A 196 4.71 5.20 6.37
CA LEU A 196 6.02 5.83 6.50
C LEU A 196 5.90 7.34 6.78
N TYR A 197 4.98 8.03 6.12
CA TYR A 197 4.71 9.45 6.40
C TYR A 197 4.18 9.65 7.82
N ASN A 198 3.27 8.81 8.28
CA ASN A 198 2.78 8.87 9.65
C ASN A 198 3.91 8.68 10.67
N LEU A 199 4.87 7.79 10.39
CA LEU A 199 6.07 7.63 11.24
C LEU A 199 6.98 8.85 11.19
N ALA A 200 7.26 9.38 10.00
CA ALA A 200 8.09 10.58 9.84
C ALA A 200 7.49 11.80 10.54
N GLU A 201 6.16 11.98 10.48
CA GLU A 201 5.44 13.06 11.16
C GLU A 201 5.51 12.99 12.70
N THR A 202 5.91 11.85 13.28
CA THR A 202 6.17 11.76 14.73
C THR A 202 7.52 12.37 15.14
N LEU A 203 8.40 12.62 14.18
CA LEU A 203 9.71 13.24 14.41
C LEU A 203 9.57 14.77 14.48
N PRO A 204 10.49 15.48 15.16
CA PRO A 204 10.56 16.94 15.08
C PRO A 204 10.79 17.43 13.64
N ASP A 205 10.25 18.60 13.30
CA ASP A 205 10.37 19.22 11.96
C ASP A 205 11.83 19.29 11.47
N SER A 206 12.80 19.52 12.37
CA SER A 206 14.21 19.56 12.00
C SER A 206 14.72 18.22 11.46
N GLU A 207 14.26 17.10 12.02
CA GLU A 207 14.65 15.76 11.58
C GLU A 207 13.87 15.34 10.33
N GLN A 208 12.59 15.74 10.22
CA GLN A 208 11.83 15.54 8.98
C GLN A 208 12.52 16.24 7.79
N ASN A 209 12.87 17.52 7.94
CA ASN A 209 13.62 18.28 6.93
C ASN A 209 14.98 17.64 6.61
N GLU A 210 15.66 17.05 7.61
CA GLU A 210 16.93 16.36 7.38
C GLU A 210 16.73 15.09 6.55
N ILE A 211 15.68 14.31 6.82
CA ILE A 211 15.33 13.14 6.00
C ILE A 211 15.05 13.58 4.55
N GLU A 212 14.25 14.63 4.33
CA GLU A 212 13.96 15.13 2.98
C GLU A 212 15.24 15.53 2.23
N ARG A 213 16.14 16.28 2.86
CA ARG A 213 17.44 16.65 2.27
C ARG A 213 18.31 15.43 1.93
N LYS A 214 18.33 14.41 2.80
CA LYS A 214 19.03 13.14 2.54
C LYS A 214 18.42 12.45 1.33
N MET A 215 17.10 12.40 1.22
CA MET A 215 16.38 11.77 0.11
C MET A 215 16.70 12.44 -1.24
N GLU A 216 16.64 13.77 -1.30
CA GLU A 216 16.98 14.53 -2.52
C GLU A 216 18.45 14.34 -2.92
N SER A 217 19.36 14.36 -1.93
CA SER A 217 20.79 14.16 -2.15
C SER A 217 21.08 12.75 -2.67
N TYR A 218 20.41 11.75 -2.11
CA TYR A 218 20.53 10.36 -2.52
C TYR A 218 20.01 10.14 -3.95
N MET A 219 18.85 10.73 -4.28
CA MET A 219 18.32 10.64 -5.64
C MET A 219 19.24 11.33 -6.65
N SER A 220 19.81 12.48 -6.28
CA SER A 220 20.80 13.18 -7.10
C SER A 220 22.10 12.38 -7.27
N TRP A 221 22.47 11.56 -6.29
CA TRP A 221 23.61 10.65 -6.39
C TRP A 221 23.29 9.46 -7.32
N ILE A 222 22.13 8.80 -7.16
CA ILE A 222 21.68 7.71 -8.05
C ILE A 222 21.73 8.15 -9.51
N LYS A 223 21.17 9.33 -9.83
CA LYS A 223 21.13 9.84 -11.22
C LYS A 223 22.50 10.20 -11.81
N ARG A 224 23.50 10.47 -10.96
CA ARG A 224 24.86 10.80 -11.40
C ARG A 224 25.73 9.56 -11.63
N GLU A 225 25.47 8.51 -10.86
CA GLU A 225 26.24 7.25 -10.88
C GLU A 225 25.63 6.19 -11.83
N GLU A 226 24.67 6.56 -12.69
CA GLU A 226 24.32 5.75 -13.87
C GLU A 226 25.21 6.15 -15.07
N PRO A 227 26.37 5.50 -15.31
CA PRO A 227 26.98 5.49 -16.63
C PRO A 227 26.17 4.55 -17.52
N LEU A 228 25.70 5.08 -18.66
CA LEU A 228 25.43 4.37 -19.92
C LEU A 228 25.26 2.84 -19.80
N GLN A 229 24.03 2.35 -19.73
CA GLN A 229 23.69 1.04 -20.26
C GLN A 229 23.10 1.20 -21.66
#